data_AF-A0A7X7QF82-F1
#
_entry.id   AF-A0A7X7QF82-F1
#
_cell.length_a   1.000
_cell.length_b   1.000
_cell.length_c   1.000
_cell.angle_alpha   90.00
_cell.angle_beta   90.00
_cell.angle_gamma   90.00
#
_symmetry.space_group_name_H-M   'P 1'
#
loop_
_entity.id
_entity.type
_entity.pdbx_description
1 polymer ?
#
loop_
_entity_poly.entity_id
_entity_poly.type
_entity_poly.pdbx_seq_one_letter_code
_entity_poly.pdbx_strand_id
1 'polypeptide(L)'
;MPTALIVPETALLVPGVSGRTSVLEQVRVAALAAARRLVADAPARVVVVGPAARGRTADAATLCASLAPLGVHERHLGWPAPCCAGDHESGATRAAPSTAVGLRLLAEAGWAGPTTVVELASDDDGAGGEVSDGDALGAGEASASLLVLGSLSARRDEDSPRASDPRAIPLDERLAADLTCPTADGRARLRGLDRDLAAELGVSGAAPWRFLAQHVEGQLAEGFEVEGREDAAELALGVDYRVVTWRWSA
;
A
#
# COMPACT_ATOMS: atom_id res chain seq x y z
N MET A 1 1.17 19.91 -1.59
CA MET A 1 2.22 19.41 -0.68
C MET A 1 2.29 17.91 -0.87
N PRO A 2 3.46 17.33 -1.16
CA PRO A 2 3.55 15.90 -1.35
C PRO A 2 3.10 15.16 -0.08
N THR A 3 2.40 14.05 -0.28
CA THR A 3 1.77 13.27 0.79
C THR A 3 1.89 11.80 0.46
N ALA A 4 2.17 10.96 1.44
CA ALA A 4 2.03 9.51 1.33
C ALA A 4 0.86 9.05 2.19
N LEU A 5 -0.10 8.36 1.58
CA LEU A 5 -1.16 7.65 2.27
C LEU A 5 -0.80 6.18 2.36
N ILE A 6 -0.62 5.67 3.58
CA ILE A 6 -0.38 4.26 3.87
C ILE A 6 -1.72 3.62 4.23
N VAL A 7 -2.08 2.54 3.53
CA VAL A 7 -3.32 1.78 3.74
C VAL A 7 -3.03 0.28 3.67
N PRO A 8 -3.85 -0.57 4.31
CA PRO A 8 -3.76 -2.01 4.10
C PRO A 8 -3.98 -2.38 2.63
N GLU A 9 -3.28 -3.41 2.18
CA GLU A 9 -3.40 -3.97 0.83
C GLU A 9 -4.51 -5.01 0.69
N THR A 10 -5.15 -5.38 1.80
CA THR A 10 -6.13 -6.48 1.85
C THR A 10 -7.39 -6.17 1.04
N ALA A 11 -7.86 -7.18 0.30
CA ALA A 11 -9.13 -7.11 -0.43
C ALA A 11 -10.32 -6.87 0.52
N LEU A 12 -10.20 -7.18 1.81
CA LEU A 12 -11.24 -6.94 2.81
C LEU A 12 -11.61 -5.45 2.99
N LEU A 13 -10.76 -4.52 2.52
CA LEU A 13 -11.13 -3.11 2.44
C LEU A 13 -12.22 -2.83 1.41
N VAL A 14 -12.31 -3.63 0.34
CA VAL A 14 -13.29 -3.40 -0.72
C VAL A 14 -14.66 -3.91 -0.27
N PRO A 15 -15.70 -3.05 -0.23
CA PRO A 15 -17.04 -3.49 0.15
C PRO A 15 -17.50 -4.67 -0.70
N GLY A 16 -18.10 -5.69 -0.05
CA GLY A 16 -18.63 -6.88 -0.70
C GLY A 16 -17.67 -8.06 -0.82
N VAL A 17 -16.36 -7.88 -0.57
CA VAL A 17 -15.39 -9.00 -0.54
C VAL A 17 -15.72 -10.01 0.56
N SER A 18 -16.14 -9.54 1.73
CA SER A 18 -16.63 -10.37 2.84
C SER A 18 -18.10 -10.78 2.71
N GLY A 19 -18.68 -10.66 1.51
CA GLY A 19 -20.10 -10.91 1.27
C GLY A 19 -20.99 -9.97 2.06
N ARG A 20 -21.88 -10.52 2.89
CA ARG A 20 -22.82 -9.75 3.71
C ARG A 20 -22.23 -9.24 5.04
N THR A 21 -21.08 -9.75 5.45
CA THR A 21 -20.43 -9.37 6.72
C THR A 21 -19.66 -8.07 6.53
N SER A 22 -19.74 -7.14 7.49
CA SER A 22 -18.86 -5.98 7.53
C SER A 22 -17.57 -6.36 8.25
N VAL A 23 -16.44 -6.22 7.55
CA VAL A 23 -15.09 -6.52 8.05
C VAL A 23 -14.23 -5.29 7.77
N LEU A 24 -13.43 -4.84 8.75
CA LEU A 24 -12.59 -3.64 8.64
C LEU A 24 -13.36 -2.38 8.28
N GLU A 25 -14.56 -2.19 8.81
CA GLU A 25 -15.40 -1.03 8.48
C GLU A 25 -14.73 0.29 8.87
N GLN A 26 -14.14 0.34 10.07
CA GLN A 26 -13.45 1.52 10.57
C GLN A 26 -12.24 1.86 9.70
N VAL A 27 -11.38 0.88 9.44
CA VAL A 27 -10.20 1.05 8.56
C VAL A 27 -10.62 1.48 7.16
N ARG A 28 -11.67 0.87 6.59
CA ARG A 28 -12.18 1.21 5.27
C ARG A 28 -12.68 2.64 5.18
N VAL A 29 -13.48 3.08 6.14
CA VAL A 29 -13.99 4.46 6.21
C VAL A 29 -12.84 5.45 6.34
N ALA A 30 -11.84 5.15 7.18
CA ALA A 30 -10.67 5.99 7.36
C ALA A 30 -9.79 6.07 6.11
N ALA A 31 -9.53 4.92 5.46
CA ALA A 31 -8.77 4.85 4.20
C ALA A 31 -9.45 5.67 3.10
N LEU A 32 -10.77 5.55 2.95
CA LEU A 32 -11.53 6.32 1.96
C LEU A 32 -11.55 7.82 2.29
N ALA A 33 -11.72 8.19 3.57
CA ALA A 33 -11.65 9.59 3.99
C ALA A 33 -10.26 10.19 3.73
N ALA A 34 -9.19 9.43 3.97
CA ALA A 34 -7.82 9.85 3.71
C ALA A 34 -7.52 9.96 2.21
N ALA A 35 -7.97 9.00 1.40
CA ALA A 35 -7.85 9.07 -0.04
C ALA A 35 -8.60 10.28 -0.62
N ARG A 36 -9.80 10.59 -0.12
CA ARG A 36 -10.54 11.80 -0.53
C ARG A 36 -9.80 13.10 -0.19
N ARG A 37 -9.10 13.17 0.94
CA ARG A 37 -8.24 14.33 1.26
C ARG A 37 -7.05 14.42 0.32
N LEU A 38 -6.39 13.30 0.03
CA LEU A 38 -5.30 13.25 -0.95
C LEU A 38 -5.77 13.73 -2.33
N VAL A 39 -6.97 13.34 -2.77
CA VAL A 39 -7.56 13.82 -4.04
C VAL A 39 -7.89 15.31 -3.98
N ALA A 40 -8.42 15.79 -2.84
CA ALA A 40 -8.73 17.21 -2.65
C ALA A 40 -7.49 18.12 -2.65
N ASP A 41 -6.33 17.59 -2.24
CA ASP A 41 -5.03 18.28 -2.34
C ASP A 41 -4.55 18.45 -3.80
N ALA A 42 -5.32 17.91 -4.77
CA ALA A 42 -5.12 18.04 -6.22
C ALA A 42 -3.67 17.77 -6.67
N PRO A 43 -3.09 16.60 -6.33
CA PRO A 43 -1.73 16.28 -6.74
C PRO A 43 -1.62 16.25 -8.26
N ALA A 44 -0.43 16.51 -8.80
CA ALA A 44 -0.20 16.43 -10.24
C ALA A 44 -0.30 14.98 -10.78
N ARG A 45 0.05 14.02 -9.92
CA ARG A 45 -0.03 12.58 -10.17
C ARG A 45 -0.07 11.81 -8.85
N VAL A 46 -0.57 10.58 -8.90
CA VAL A 46 -0.52 9.63 -7.78
C VAL A 46 0.32 8.41 -8.17
N VAL A 47 1.21 7.96 -7.28
CA VAL A 47 1.94 6.70 -7.46
C VAL A 47 1.40 5.68 -6.46
N VAL A 48 0.82 4.60 -6.97
CA VAL A 48 0.32 3.47 -6.16
C VAL A 48 1.45 2.47 -6.00
N VAL A 49 1.92 2.26 -4.77
CA VAL A 49 3.02 1.36 -4.44
C VAL A 49 2.45 0.20 -3.63
N GLY A 50 2.66 -1.04 -4.04
CA GLY A 50 2.17 -2.20 -3.30
C GLY A 50 2.98 -3.47 -3.51
N PRO A 51 2.86 -4.46 -2.62
CA PRO A 51 3.57 -5.73 -2.75
C PRO A 51 2.94 -6.58 -3.85
N ALA A 52 3.75 -7.32 -4.59
CA ALA A 52 3.32 -8.21 -5.65
C ALA A 52 4.22 -9.45 -5.75
N ALA A 53 3.76 -10.45 -6.50
CA ALA A 53 4.58 -11.62 -6.81
C ALA A 53 5.72 -11.31 -7.78
N ARG A 54 5.62 -10.23 -8.56
CA ARG A 54 6.64 -9.81 -9.53
C ARG A 54 6.80 -8.30 -9.50
N GLY A 55 8.04 -7.84 -9.61
CA GLY A 55 8.38 -6.43 -9.68
C GLY A 55 7.99 -5.83 -11.03
N ARG A 56 7.31 -4.68 -11.05
CA ARG A 56 7.11 -3.86 -12.26
C ARG A 56 6.68 -2.44 -11.95
N THR A 57 6.89 -1.56 -12.92
CA THR A 57 6.27 -0.23 -13.01
C THR A 57 5.38 -0.18 -14.24
N ALA A 58 4.16 0.33 -14.12
CA ALA A 58 3.21 0.44 -15.22
C ALA A 58 2.32 1.68 -15.09
N ASP A 59 1.80 2.18 -16.22
CA ASP A 59 0.72 3.16 -16.23
C ASP A 59 -0.59 2.46 -15.84
N ALA A 60 -1.33 3.03 -14.87
CA ALA A 60 -2.60 2.50 -14.41
C ALA A 60 -3.63 2.32 -15.55
N ALA A 61 -3.57 3.16 -16.59
CA ALA A 61 -4.45 3.06 -17.75
C ALA A 61 -4.25 1.77 -18.57
N THR A 62 -3.12 1.07 -18.38
CA THR A 62 -2.82 -0.22 -19.02
C THR A 62 -3.24 -1.43 -18.19
N LEU A 63 -3.66 -1.20 -16.93
CA LEU A 63 -3.97 -2.24 -15.96
C LEU A 63 -5.49 -2.41 -15.74
N CYS A 64 -5.87 -3.58 -15.24
CA CYS A 64 -7.20 -3.87 -14.74
C CYS A 64 -7.14 -4.24 -13.26
N ALA A 65 -7.88 -3.48 -12.45
CA ALA A 65 -7.98 -3.59 -11.00
C ALA A 65 -9.05 -4.62 -10.57
N SER A 66 -9.24 -5.68 -11.35
CA SER A 66 -10.22 -6.72 -11.03
C SER A 66 -9.76 -7.57 -9.84
N LEU A 67 -10.69 -7.90 -8.94
CA LEU A 67 -10.46 -8.86 -7.84
C LEU A 67 -11.04 -10.26 -8.14
N ALA A 68 -11.50 -10.51 -9.36
CA ALA A 68 -11.93 -11.83 -9.81
C ALA A 68 -10.92 -12.97 -9.58
N PRO A 69 -9.58 -12.76 -9.66
CA PRO A 69 -8.61 -13.82 -9.36
C PRO A 69 -8.63 -14.28 -7.90
N LEU A 70 -9.15 -13.46 -6.98
CA LEU A 70 -9.39 -13.84 -5.58
C LEU A 70 -10.71 -14.59 -5.39
N GLY A 71 -11.41 -14.92 -6.49
CA GLY A 71 -12.70 -15.60 -6.47
C GLY A 71 -13.91 -14.69 -6.23
N VAL A 72 -13.73 -13.36 -6.16
CA VAL A 72 -14.82 -12.41 -5.93
C VAL A 72 -15.22 -11.72 -7.23
N HIS A 73 -16.43 -12.03 -7.71
CA HIS A 73 -16.94 -11.46 -8.95
C HIS A 73 -17.31 -9.98 -8.81
N GLU A 74 -16.99 -9.16 -9.82
CA GLU A 74 -17.15 -7.69 -9.83
C GLU A 74 -18.54 -7.19 -9.41
N ARG A 75 -19.60 -7.87 -9.86
CA ARG A 75 -20.99 -7.56 -9.47
C ARG A 75 -21.27 -7.50 -7.95
N HIS A 76 -20.39 -8.09 -7.14
CA HIS A 76 -20.53 -8.10 -5.67
C HIS A 76 -19.71 -7.00 -5.00
N LEU A 77 -18.83 -6.30 -5.74
CA LEU A 77 -17.90 -5.33 -5.19
C LEU A 77 -18.48 -3.92 -5.23
N GLY A 78 -18.27 -3.15 -4.15
CA GLY A 78 -18.83 -1.81 -4.00
C GLY A 78 -17.97 -0.67 -4.58
N TRP A 79 -16.66 -0.87 -4.73
CA TRP A 79 -15.78 0.14 -5.35
C TRP A 79 -15.55 -0.17 -6.83
N PRO A 80 -15.59 0.84 -7.71
CA PRO A 80 -15.42 0.65 -9.14
C PRO A 80 -14.04 0.07 -9.44
N ALA A 81 -13.94 -0.80 -10.45
CA ALA A 81 -12.69 -1.35 -10.94
C ALA A 81 -12.22 -0.57 -12.17
N PRO A 82 -11.19 0.30 -12.06
CA PRO A 82 -10.51 0.81 -13.25
C PRO A 82 -9.94 -0.36 -14.05
N CYS A 83 -10.37 -0.50 -15.31
CA CYS A 83 -9.83 -1.51 -16.22
C CYS A 83 -9.57 -0.92 -17.60
N CYS A 84 -8.41 -1.28 -18.15
CA CYS A 84 -8.08 -1.02 -19.54
C CYS A 84 -9.06 -1.74 -20.48
N ALA A 85 -9.34 -1.14 -21.65
CA ALA A 85 -10.10 -1.80 -22.70
C ALA A 85 -9.21 -2.87 -23.37
N GLY A 86 -9.42 -4.15 -23.05
CA GLY A 86 -8.59 -5.24 -23.57
C GLY A 86 -8.86 -6.57 -22.86
N ASP A 87 -8.12 -7.61 -23.26
CA ASP A 87 -8.32 -8.96 -22.76
C ASP A 87 -7.89 -9.08 -21.28
N HIS A 88 -8.87 -9.16 -20.37
CA HIS A 88 -8.68 -9.19 -18.91
C HIS A 88 -8.11 -10.52 -18.38
N GLU A 89 -7.95 -11.49 -19.27
CA GLU A 89 -7.41 -12.82 -19.00
C GLU A 89 -5.88 -12.83 -18.92
N SER A 90 -5.19 -11.89 -19.59
CA SER A 90 -3.73 -11.82 -19.56
C SER A 90 -3.20 -11.26 -18.24
N GLY A 91 -2.29 -12.00 -17.59
CA GLY A 91 -1.63 -11.54 -16.36
C GLY A 91 -0.79 -10.27 -16.55
N ALA A 92 -0.42 -9.92 -17.78
CA ALA A 92 0.36 -8.72 -18.09
C ALA A 92 -0.44 -7.41 -17.92
N THR A 93 -1.76 -7.46 -18.17
CA THR A 93 -2.67 -6.31 -18.10
C THR A 93 -3.44 -6.25 -16.78
N ARG A 94 -3.16 -7.15 -15.83
CA ARG A 94 -3.88 -7.25 -14.56
C ARG A 94 -3.03 -6.69 -13.44
N ALA A 95 -3.57 -5.78 -12.63
CA ALA A 95 -2.91 -5.30 -11.41
C ALA A 95 -2.76 -6.43 -10.38
N ALA A 96 -1.72 -6.39 -9.56
CA ALA A 96 -1.62 -7.26 -8.38
C ALA A 96 -2.82 -7.02 -7.44
N PRO A 97 -3.24 -8.01 -6.64
CA PRO A 97 -4.38 -7.85 -5.73
C PRO A 97 -4.27 -6.60 -4.83
N SER A 98 -3.09 -6.33 -4.31
CA SER A 98 -2.77 -5.14 -3.51
C SER A 98 -3.01 -3.83 -4.27
N THR A 99 -2.40 -3.67 -5.44
CA THR A 99 -2.49 -2.46 -6.25
C THR A 99 -3.87 -2.31 -6.89
N ALA A 100 -4.58 -3.41 -7.16
CA ALA A 100 -5.99 -3.38 -7.51
C ALA A 100 -6.85 -2.75 -6.40
N VAL A 101 -6.62 -3.10 -5.12
CA VAL A 101 -7.30 -2.45 -3.98
C VAL A 101 -7.00 -0.95 -3.94
N GLY A 102 -5.74 -0.55 -4.12
CA GLY A 102 -5.36 0.87 -4.16
C GLY A 102 -5.99 1.65 -5.31
N LEU A 103 -6.01 1.09 -6.52
CA LEU A 103 -6.65 1.71 -7.69
C LEU A 103 -8.15 1.87 -7.50
N ARG A 104 -8.84 0.88 -6.91
CA ARG A 104 -10.25 0.98 -6.55
C ARG A 104 -10.52 2.06 -5.51
N LEU A 105 -9.67 2.14 -4.48
CA LEU A 105 -9.76 3.17 -3.45
C LEU A 105 -9.62 4.58 -4.06
N LEU A 106 -8.68 4.79 -4.98
CA LEU A 106 -8.52 6.06 -5.69
C LEU A 106 -9.73 6.39 -6.56
N ALA A 107 -10.25 5.42 -7.31
CA ALA A 107 -11.42 5.62 -8.15
C ALA A 107 -12.67 5.98 -7.31
N GLU A 108 -12.87 5.29 -6.18
CA GLU A 108 -13.92 5.61 -5.21
C GLU A 108 -13.72 6.99 -4.54
N ALA A 109 -12.47 7.38 -4.31
CA ALA A 109 -12.14 8.71 -3.81
C ALA A 109 -12.34 9.82 -4.85
N GLY A 110 -12.66 9.48 -6.11
CA GLY A 110 -12.92 10.41 -7.20
C GLY A 110 -11.65 10.84 -7.96
N TRP A 111 -10.53 10.12 -7.80
CA TRP A 111 -9.32 10.39 -8.57
C TRP A 111 -9.47 9.93 -10.03
N ALA A 112 -9.14 10.82 -10.97
CA ALA A 112 -9.12 10.53 -12.40
C ALA A 112 -7.86 11.08 -13.11
N GLY A 113 -6.88 11.55 -12.35
CA GLY A 113 -5.64 12.11 -12.89
C GLY A 113 -4.57 11.04 -13.18
N PRO A 114 -3.35 11.45 -13.58
CA PRO A 114 -2.27 10.53 -13.92
C PRO A 114 -1.90 9.60 -12.76
N THR A 115 -1.81 8.30 -13.04
CA THR A 115 -1.47 7.29 -12.02
C THR A 115 -0.43 6.30 -12.52
N THR A 116 0.67 6.20 -11.78
CA THR A 116 1.70 5.16 -11.96
C THR A 116 1.48 4.08 -10.91
N VAL A 117 1.60 2.81 -11.30
CA VAL A 117 1.58 1.67 -10.39
C VAL A 117 2.98 1.08 -10.29
N VAL A 118 3.44 0.91 -9.06
CA VAL A 118 4.72 0.31 -8.69
C VAL A 118 4.42 -0.92 -7.86
N GLU A 119 4.63 -2.09 -8.47
CA GLU A 119 4.48 -3.38 -7.83
C GLU A 119 5.87 -3.86 -7.42
N LEU A 120 6.08 -4.04 -6.12
CA LEU A 120 7.35 -4.45 -5.55
C LEU A 120 7.31 -5.96 -5.32
N ALA A 121 8.27 -6.68 -5.90
CA ALA A 121 8.37 -8.13 -5.70
C ALA A 121 8.53 -8.46 -4.22
N SER A 122 7.84 -9.51 -3.79
CA SER A 122 8.18 -10.22 -2.56
C SER A 122 9.45 -11.01 -2.86
N ASP A 123 10.49 -10.93 -2.02
CA ASP A 123 11.81 -11.53 -2.28
C ASP A 123 11.81 -13.09 -2.33
N ASP A 124 10.64 -13.73 -2.24
CA ASP A 124 10.44 -15.18 -2.12
C ASP A 124 10.62 -15.93 -3.46
N ASP A 125 10.58 -15.24 -4.60
CA ASP A 125 10.80 -15.83 -5.92
C ASP A 125 11.94 -15.08 -6.64
N GLY A 126 13.13 -15.68 -6.68
CA GLY A 126 14.37 -15.15 -7.30
C GLY A 126 14.33 -14.89 -8.81
N ALA A 127 13.18 -14.49 -9.36
CA ALA A 127 12.92 -14.19 -10.76
C ALA A 127 12.32 -12.79 -11.00
N GLY A 128 12.18 -11.94 -9.97
CA GLY A 128 11.70 -10.56 -10.12
C GLY A 128 12.84 -9.55 -10.15
N GLY A 129 12.97 -8.76 -11.22
CA GLY A 129 13.89 -7.63 -11.22
C GLY A 129 13.52 -6.64 -10.11
N GLU A 130 14.52 -6.19 -9.33
CA GLU A 130 14.34 -5.09 -8.39
C GLU A 130 13.87 -3.86 -9.18
N VAL A 131 12.69 -3.34 -8.84
CA VAL A 131 12.27 -2.03 -9.35
C VAL A 131 13.12 -1.01 -8.61
N SER A 132 13.98 -0.30 -9.33
CA SER A 132 14.75 0.79 -8.74
C SER A 132 13.85 1.99 -8.46
N ASP A 133 14.11 2.74 -7.40
CA ASP A 133 13.33 3.94 -7.03
C ASP A 133 13.23 4.94 -8.19
N GLY A 134 14.32 5.11 -8.95
CA GLY A 134 14.38 6.00 -10.11
C GLY A 134 13.47 5.55 -11.25
N ASP A 135 13.35 4.23 -11.48
CA ASP A 135 12.45 3.67 -12.50
C ASP A 135 10.97 3.76 -12.06
N ALA A 136 10.70 3.68 -10.76
CA ALA A 136 9.37 3.75 -10.18
C ALA A 136 8.77 5.18 -10.21
N LEU A 137 9.61 6.20 -10.00
CA LEU A 137 9.16 7.58 -9.87
C LEU A 137 9.28 8.37 -11.18
N GLY A 138 10.26 8.05 -12.04
CA GLY A 138 10.48 8.74 -13.32
C GLY A 138 10.88 10.21 -13.17
N ALA A 139 11.27 10.86 -14.27
CA ALA A 139 11.69 12.27 -14.27
C ALA A 139 10.52 13.21 -13.93
N GLY A 140 10.44 13.68 -12.67
CA GLY A 140 9.41 14.62 -12.19
C GLY A 140 9.06 14.48 -10.70
N GLU A 141 10.03 14.08 -9.88
CA GLU A 141 9.87 13.50 -8.54
C GLU A 141 9.26 14.43 -7.48
N ALA A 142 9.39 15.75 -7.62
CA ALA A 142 9.07 16.70 -6.56
C ALA A 142 7.57 16.94 -6.29
N SER A 143 6.65 16.26 -6.99
CA SER A 143 5.21 16.60 -6.95
C SER A 143 4.24 15.41 -6.90
N ALA A 144 4.75 14.18 -6.81
CA ALA A 144 3.89 13.01 -6.73
C ALA A 144 3.38 12.79 -5.30
N SER A 145 2.08 12.50 -5.16
CA SER A 145 1.55 11.90 -3.93
C SER A 145 1.63 10.38 -4.04
N LEU A 146 1.89 9.71 -2.92
CA LEU A 146 2.02 8.25 -2.85
C LEU A 146 0.77 7.63 -2.22
N LEU A 147 0.32 6.50 -2.75
CA LEU A 147 -0.59 5.56 -2.08
C LEU A 147 0.17 4.27 -1.84
N VAL A 148 0.59 4.03 -0.61
CA VAL A 148 1.45 2.92 -0.20
C VAL A 148 0.59 1.83 0.46
N LEU A 149 0.61 0.63 -0.10
CA LEU A 149 -0.23 -0.49 0.30
C LEU A 149 0.58 -1.50 1.11
N GLY A 150 0.11 -1.86 2.30
CA GLY A 150 0.77 -2.88 3.12
C GLY A 150 0.18 -3.02 4.52
N SER A 151 0.34 -4.20 5.10
CA SER A 151 -0.11 -4.57 6.43
C SER A 151 1.05 -5.06 7.30
N LEU A 152 0.83 -5.05 8.62
CA LEU A 152 1.73 -5.62 9.61
C LEU A 152 1.70 -7.17 9.54
N SER A 153 2.35 -7.85 10.47
CA SER A 153 2.59 -9.29 10.36
C SER A 153 1.30 -10.12 10.26
N ALA A 154 1.40 -11.25 9.56
CA ALA A 154 0.33 -12.23 9.43
C ALA A 154 0.49 -13.41 10.42
N ARG A 155 1.30 -13.24 11.47
CA ARG A 155 1.69 -14.29 12.45
C ARG A 155 1.61 -13.82 13.90
N ARG A 156 0.75 -12.84 14.19
CA ARG A 156 0.66 -12.18 15.49
C ARG A 156 0.17 -13.11 16.61
N ASP A 157 -0.91 -13.84 16.38
CA ASP A 157 -1.60 -14.68 17.35
C ASP A 157 -2.36 -15.83 16.66
N GLU A 158 -3.18 -16.56 17.41
CA GLU A 158 -3.92 -17.73 16.90
C GLU A 158 -5.03 -17.36 15.91
N ASP A 159 -5.48 -16.11 15.90
CA ASP A 159 -6.46 -15.61 14.95
C ASP A 159 -5.80 -15.16 13.63
N SER A 160 -4.47 -15.12 13.58
CA SER A 160 -3.72 -14.67 12.41
C SER A 160 -3.83 -15.62 11.21
N PRO A 161 -3.66 -15.12 9.97
CA PRO A 161 -3.73 -15.95 8.76
C PRO A 161 -2.67 -17.06 8.68
N ARG A 162 -1.55 -16.91 9.39
CA ARG A 162 -0.46 -17.89 9.47
C ARG A 162 -0.16 -18.21 10.94
N ALA A 163 0.46 -19.37 11.18
CA ALA A 163 0.81 -19.82 12.53
C ALA A 163 1.59 -18.76 13.32
N SER A 164 1.14 -18.50 14.56
CA SER A 164 1.70 -17.47 15.42
C SER A 164 3.21 -17.62 15.62
N ASP A 165 3.93 -16.51 15.64
CA ASP A 165 5.36 -16.44 15.91
C ASP A 165 5.61 -15.38 17.00
N PRO A 166 6.34 -15.69 18.08
CA PRO A 166 6.56 -14.75 19.19
C PRO A 166 7.29 -13.46 18.78
N ARG A 167 7.95 -13.44 17.62
CA ARG A 167 8.63 -12.25 17.07
C ARG A 167 7.67 -11.26 16.41
N ALA A 168 6.44 -11.68 16.11
CA ALA A 168 5.44 -10.88 15.40
C ALA A 168 5.02 -9.64 16.18
N ILE A 169 4.55 -9.79 17.43
CA ILE A 169 4.07 -8.66 18.25
C ILE A 169 5.16 -7.58 18.44
N PRO A 170 6.41 -7.91 18.86
CA PRO A 170 7.45 -6.89 19.00
C PRO A 170 7.86 -6.20 17.70
N LEU A 171 7.74 -6.90 16.56
CA LEU A 171 7.97 -6.29 15.25
C LEU A 171 6.83 -5.34 14.88
N ASP A 172 5.58 -5.79 15.03
CA ASP A 172 4.38 -5.02 14.69
C ASP A 172 4.28 -3.73 15.51
N GLU A 173 4.50 -3.80 16.82
CA GLU A 173 4.49 -2.62 17.69
C GLU A 173 5.53 -1.58 17.27
N ARG A 174 6.74 -2.03 16.90
CA ARG A 174 7.80 -1.15 16.43
C ARG A 174 7.47 -0.52 15.08
N LEU A 175 6.97 -1.32 14.13
CA LEU A 175 6.59 -0.84 12.81
C LEU A 175 5.41 0.13 12.89
N ALA A 176 4.39 -0.15 13.71
CA ALA A 176 3.28 0.76 13.94
C ALA A 176 3.75 2.10 14.51
N ALA A 177 4.69 2.08 15.46
CA ALA A 177 5.29 3.29 16.01
C ALA A 177 6.10 4.07 14.96
N ASP A 178 6.92 3.38 14.16
CA ASP A 178 7.76 3.99 13.11
C ASP A 178 6.91 4.58 11.97
N LEU A 179 5.78 3.94 11.64
CA LEU A 179 4.81 4.46 10.68
C LEU A 179 4.05 5.67 11.23
N THR A 180 3.60 5.63 12.49
CA THR A 180 2.82 6.73 13.07
C THR A 180 3.67 7.97 13.36
N CYS A 181 4.91 7.77 13.77
CA CYS A 181 5.86 8.81 14.12
C CYS A 181 7.16 8.62 13.31
N PRO A 182 7.22 9.17 12.07
CA PRO A 182 8.33 8.95 11.14
C PRO A 182 9.56 9.78 11.50
N THR A 183 10.13 9.55 12.69
CA THR A 183 11.41 10.12 13.14
C THR A 183 12.56 9.65 12.24
N ALA A 184 13.72 10.32 12.30
CA ALA A 184 14.91 9.90 11.56
C ALA A 184 15.29 8.43 11.84
N ASP A 185 15.27 8.03 13.12
CA ASP A 185 15.56 6.65 13.51
C ASP A 185 14.46 5.67 13.05
N GLY A 186 13.19 6.07 13.12
CA GLY A 186 12.08 5.25 12.65
C GLY A 186 12.14 4.98 11.15
N ARG A 187 12.39 6.03 10.34
CA ARG A 187 12.59 5.88 8.90
C ARG A 187 13.84 5.07 8.56
N ALA A 188 14.94 5.24 9.31
CA ALA A 188 16.14 4.42 9.14
C ALA A 188 15.86 2.93 9.41
N ARG A 189 15.05 2.61 10.43
CA ARG A 189 14.59 1.24 10.72
C ARG A 189 13.67 0.69 9.63
N LEU A 190 12.71 1.48 9.12
CA LEU A 190 11.85 1.08 8.01
C LEU A 190 12.67 0.76 6.76
N ARG A 191 13.61 1.63 6.39
CA ARG A 191 14.54 1.42 5.26
C ARG A 191 15.44 0.20 5.47
N GLY A 192 15.87 -0.04 6.71
CA GLY A 192 16.71 -1.17 7.12
C GLY A 192 15.95 -2.42 7.52
N LEU A 193 14.63 -2.50 7.29
CA LEU A 193 13.80 -3.62 7.74
C LEU A 193 14.31 -4.94 7.13
N ASP A 194 14.66 -5.90 7.98
CA ASP A 194 15.15 -7.22 7.57
C ASP A 194 14.12 -7.93 6.68
N ARG A 195 14.55 -8.25 5.45
CA ARG A 195 13.70 -8.84 4.40
C ARG A 195 13.30 -10.28 4.75
N ASP A 196 14.23 -11.06 5.28
CA ASP A 196 14.00 -12.46 5.62
C ASP A 196 13.04 -12.55 6.80
N LEU A 197 13.26 -11.75 7.84
CA LEU A 197 12.35 -11.67 8.99
C LEU A 197 10.94 -11.21 8.58
N ALA A 198 10.85 -10.20 7.71
CA ALA A 198 9.56 -9.72 7.21
C ALA A 198 8.83 -10.79 6.40
N ALA A 199 9.52 -11.55 5.55
CA ALA A 199 8.94 -12.66 4.79
C ALA A 199 8.49 -13.81 5.70
N GLU A 200 9.33 -14.20 6.68
CA GLU A 200 9.00 -15.21 7.68
C GLU A 200 7.71 -14.85 8.44
N LEU A 201 7.58 -13.58 8.86
CA LEU A 201 6.43 -13.08 9.61
C LEU A 201 5.24 -12.67 8.72
N GLY A 202 5.42 -12.60 7.41
CA GLY A 202 4.38 -12.21 6.46
C GLY A 202 3.99 -10.74 6.54
N VAL A 203 4.96 -9.85 6.75
CA VAL A 203 4.75 -8.39 6.75
C VAL A 203 4.68 -7.90 5.31
N SER A 204 3.48 -7.78 4.77
CA SER A 204 3.25 -7.39 3.37
C SER A 204 3.68 -5.94 3.07
N GLY A 205 3.68 -5.06 4.08
CA GLY A 205 4.14 -3.68 3.93
C GLY A 205 5.66 -3.51 3.87
N ALA A 206 6.47 -4.55 4.09
CA ALA A 206 7.91 -4.41 4.24
C ALA A 206 8.61 -3.74 3.04
N ALA A 207 8.39 -4.25 1.83
CA ALA A 207 8.95 -3.63 0.62
C ALA A 207 8.37 -2.22 0.35
N PRO A 208 7.03 -2.01 0.37
CA PRO A 208 6.43 -0.68 0.23
C PRO A 208 6.92 0.36 1.24
N TRP A 209 7.14 0.00 2.50
CA TRP A 209 7.60 0.94 3.52
C TRP A 209 9.10 1.24 3.42
N ARG A 210 9.91 0.28 2.97
CA ARG A 210 11.32 0.52 2.61
C ARG A 210 11.42 1.54 1.48
N PHE A 211 10.62 1.35 0.42
CA PHE A 211 10.50 2.29 -0.71
C PHE A 211 10.08 3.68 -0.23
N LEU A 212 9.02 3.77 0.59
CA LEU A 212 8.55 5.04 1.15
C LEU A 212 9.64 5.74 1.97
N ALA A 213 10.34 5.01 2.84
CA ALA A 213 11.41 5.57 3.65
C ALA A 213 12.58 6.06 2.79
N GLN A 214 12.97 5.33 1.74
CA GLN A 214 14.00 5.76 0.79
C GLN A 214 13.59 7.03 0.03
N HIS A 215 12.36 7.07 -0.48
CA HIS A 215 11.81 8.23 -1.17
C HIS A 215 11.84 9.48 -0.28
N VAL A 216 11.35 9.38 0.96
CA VAL A 216 11.30 10.52 1.88
C VAL A 216 12.69 11.00 2.27
N GLU A 217 13.67 10.12 2.48
CA GLU A 217 15.05 10.56 2.78
C GLU A 217 15.64 11.44 1.65
N GLY A 218 15.31 11.17 0.39
CA GLY A 218 15.67 12.05 -0.73
C GLY A 218 15.06 13.45 -0.60
N GLN A 219 13.80 13.55 -0.14
CA GLN A 219 13.11 14.82 0.09
C GLN A 219 13.70 15.59 1.28
N LEU A 220 14.07 14.91 2.36
CA LEU A 220 14.65 15.56 3.54
C LEU A 220 16.05 16.13 3.25
N ALA A 221 16.81 15.51 2.34
CA ALA A 221 18.07 16.07 1.86
C ALA A 221 17.90 17.43 1.16
N GLU A 222 16.69 17.74 0.68
CA GLU A 222 16.31 19.03 0.10
C GLU A 222 15.77 20.02 1.16
N GLY A 223 15.76 19.65 2.45
CA GLY A 223 15.40 20.54 3.56
C GLY A 223 13.95 20.42 4.04
N PHE A 224 13.19 19.43 3.56
CA PHE A 224 11.83 19.20 4.01
C PHE A 224 11.80 18.59 5.44
N GLU A 225 10.71 18.79 6.16
CA GLU A 225 10.36 18.07 7.39
C GLU A 225 9.21 17.10 7.11
N VAL A 226 9.12 15.99 7.87
CA VAL A 226 8.06 14.97 7.70
C VAL A 226 7.26 14.79 8.98
N GLU A 227 5.94 14.81 8.84
CA GLU A 227 4.98 14.58 9.91
C GLU A 227 4.08 13.38 9.59
N GLY A 228 3.87 12.52 10.58
CA GLY A 228 2.94 11.39 10.50
C GLY A 228 1.64 11.66 11.25
N ARG A 229 0.53 11.17 10.71
CA ARG A 229 -0.79 11.20 11.36
C ARG A 229 -1.50 9.88 11.16
N GLU A 230 -1.84 9.21 12.27
CA GLU A 230 -2.69 8.01 12.23
C GLU A 230 -4.15 8.42 11.97
N ASP A 231 -4.77 7.76 10.99
CA ASP A 231 -6.17 7.91 10.61
C ASP A 231 -7.06 6.83 11.22
N ALA A 232 -6.53 5.62 11.34
CA ALA A 232 -7.19 4.50 12.01
C ALA A 232 -6.18 3.41 12.37
N ALA A 233 -6.53 2.66 13.42
CA ALA A 233 -5.89 1.42 13.82
C ALA A 233 -6.97 0.41 14.21
N GLU A 234 -6.87 -0.82 13.71
CA GLU A 234 -7.81 -1.91 14.04
C GLU A 234 -7.04 -3.24 14.06
N LEU A 235 -7.07 -3.93 15.20
CA LEU A 235 -6.63 -5.33 15.29
C LEU A 235 -7.82 -6.23 14.97
N ALA A 236 -7.76 -6.92 13.83
CA ALA A 236 -8.83 -7.79 13.37
C ALA A 236 -8.24 -8.99 12.61
N LEU A 237 -8.83 -10.18 12.79
CA LEU A 237 -8.36 -11.42 12.14
C LEU A 237 -6.86 -11.67 12.37
N GLY A 238 -6.39 -11.39 13.59
CA GLY A 238 -5.00 -11.51 14.01
C GLY A 238 -4.00 -10.66 13.21
N VAL A 239 -4.43 -9.57 12.58
CA VAL A 239 -3.57 -8.61 11.86
C VAL A 239 -3.85 -7.19 12.37
N ASP A 240 -2.79 -6.43 12.62
CA ASP A 240 -2.87 -5.03 13.01
C ASP A 240 -2.90 -4.14 11.74
N TYR A 241 -4.09 -3.59 11.45
CA TYR A 241 -4.32 -2.75 10.28
C TYR A 241 -4.20 -1.28 10.64
N ARG A 242 -3.38 -0.54 9.88
CA ARG A 242 -3.13 0.89 10.09
C ARG A 242 -3.44 1.70 8.84
N VAL A 243 -4.08 2.85 9.02
CA VAL A 243 -4.16 3.90 8.00
C VAL A 243 -3.38 5.08 8.52
N VAL A 244 -2.37 5.52 7.77
CA VAL A 244 -1.46 6.58 8.19
C VAL A 244 -1.22 7.54 7.04
N THR A 245 -1.23 8.83 7.30
CA THR A 245 -0.83 9.86 6.34
C THR A 245 0.53 10.43 6.75
N TRP A 246 1.51 10.41 5.86
CA TRP A 246 2.74 11.21 5.99
C TRP A 246 2.64 12.45 5.11
N ARG A 247 3.04 13.59 5.65
CA ARG A 247 3.19 14.83 4.89
C ARG A 247 4.60 15.35 5.03
N TRP A 248 5.14 15.89 3.95
CA TRP A 248 6.40 16.61 4.03
C TRP A 248 6.31 17.99 3.39
N SER A 249 6.97 18.95 4.03
CA SER A 249 6.96 20.37 3.68
C SER A 249 8.32 21.01 3.91
N ALA A 250 8.68 21.96 3.04
CA ALA A 250 9.89 22.77 3.17
C ALA A 250 9.74 23.85 4.26
#